data_AF-A0A1H7ZI07-F1
#
_entry.id   AF-A0A1H7ZI07-F1
#
_cell.length_a   1.000
_cell.length_b   1.000
_cell.length_c   1.000
_cell.angle_alpha   90.00
_cell.angle_beta   90.00
_cell.angle_gamma   90.00
#
_symmetry.space_group_name_H-M   'P 1'
#
loop_
_entity.id
_entity.type
_entity.pdbx_description
1 polymer ?
#
loop_
_entity_poly.entity_id
_entity_poly.type
_entity_poly.pdbx_seq_one_letter_code
_entity_poly.pdbx_strand_id
1 'polypeptide(L)'
;LMRMEEKTFVGSLASKVDVSVRLAEVFGREALDFVLFLSSSQSLHRAVGQSNYAAGCTFVDAYAQALSRAWPCAVKVVNWGYWGSVGVVASADYRARMAKVGLDSIEPPEAMDVLERLLASPVSRVIYIKTTTPEFAQAMGVAAGEARQVVPGVSSVAEVLPRATAVESPVDMSAETKQTLDNLLAGLLWGQLCELGLASQPVVDVEAWKARVGLPSLYGPWLVESLEVLEKRGYLAREGGALRVLMADAPDRDTLWSRWEAFAREVDPEYRARVALLDAALRALPEILRGQRAATEVLFPNGSMALVEGVYRGNRVLDYFNEVLAESLVAAVKARLAQDPQAKLRLFEIGAGTGGTSALLFDRLAAYAAHIEEYCYTDLSKAFLLHAEKQYRAKAPYLKTQIFDVERSLAEQGIEVGRYDVVIATNVLHATREMRRTVGNTKALLKANGVVLINEMSSNSLFLQLTFGLLEGWWLSEDVPLRIPGSPALTPQAWRRLLEAQGFVDVRHPAEVA
;
A
#
# COMPACT_ATOMS: atom_id res chain seq x y z
N LEU A 1 29.09 8.41 26.76
CA LEU A 1 29.46 7.90 25.42
C LEU A 1 30.75 8.51 24.87
N MET A 2 30.96 9.84 24.94
CA MET A 2 32.23 10.48 24.50
C MET A 2 33.52 9.97 25.17
N ARG A 3 33.42 9.12 26.20
CA ARG A 3 34.56 8.53 26.94
C ARG A 3 34.54 7.00 26.96
N MET A 4 33.67 6.34 26.19
CA MET A 4 33.67 4.87 26.14
C MET A 4 34.86 4.40 25.31
N GLU A 5 35.76 3.64 25.93
CA GLU A 5 36.88 3.04 25.21
C GLU A 5 36.39 1.96 24.25
N GLU A 6 37.03 1.85 23.09
CA GLU A 6 36.72 0.84 22.07
C GLU A 6 36.71 -0.57 22.65
N LYS A 7 37.65 -0.90 23.54
CA LYS A 7 37.71 -2.19 24.22
C LYS A 7 36.43 -2.50 25.01
N THR A 8 35.85 -1.50 25.66
CA THR A 8 34.59 -1.66 26.41
C THR A 8 33.41 -1.86 25.46
N PHE A 9 33.40 -1.13 24.33
CA PHE A 9 32.39 -1.32 23.29
C PHE A 9 32.46 -2.74 22.71
N VAL A 10 33.64 -3.16 22.26
CA VAL A 10 33.90 -4.47 21.65
C VAL A 10 33.59 -5.58 22.64
N GLY A 11 33.98 -5.48 23.91
CA GLY A 11 33.69 -6.50 24.91
C GLY A 11 32.18 -6.72 25.12
N SER A 12 31.39 -5.65 25.16
CA SER A 12 29.93 -5.74 25.28
C SER A 12 29.25 -6.23 23.99
N LEU A 13 29.83 -5.94 22.82
CA LEU A 13 29.31 -6.44 21.54
C LEU A 13 29.60 -7.94 21.38
N ALA A 14 30.86 -8.34 21.62
CA ALA A 14 31.35 -9.71 21.53
C ALA A 14 30.54 -10.66 22.42
N SER A 15 30.16 -10.25 23.63
CA SER A 15 29.35 -11.09 24.52
C SER A 15 27.98 -11.46 23.95
N LYS A 16 27.42 -10.66 23.02
CA LYS A 16 26.19 -11.02 22.29
C LYS A 16 26.47 -11.69 20.95
N VAL A 17 27.49 -11.24 20.23
CA VAL A 17 27.89 -11.81 18.93
C VAL A 17 28.37 -13.25 19.10
N ASP A 18 29.41 -13.44 19.91
CA ASP A 18 30.08 -14.73 20.06
C ASP A 18 29.12 -15.77 20.63
N VAL A 19 28.33 -15.41 21.65
CA VAL A 19 27.33 -16.33 22.23
C VAL A 19 26.32 -16.76 21.18
N SER A 20 25.81 -15.83 20.36
CA SER A 20 24.81 -16.14 19.34
C SER A 20 25.38 -17.03 18.24
N VAL A 21 26.60 -16.71 17.77
CA VAL A 21 27.28 -17.48 16.72
C VAL A 21 27.63 -18.88 17.23
N ARG A 22 28.25 -18.99 18.40
CA ARG A 22 28.64 -20.27 19.00
C ARG A 22 27.43 -21.15 19.30
N LEU A 23 26.32 -20.57 19.76
CA LEU A 23 25.07 -21.32 19.94
C LEU A 23 24.62 -21.97 18.62
N ALA A 24 24.64 -21.23 17.53
CA ALA A 24 24.27 -21.76 16.21
C ALA A 24 25.28 -22.79 15.67
N GLU A 25 26.58 -22.57 15.87
CA GLU A 25 27.61 -23.51 15.44
C GLU A 25 27.55 -24.85 16.18
N VAL A 26 27.32 -24.82 17.49
CA VAL A 26 27.27 -26.02 18.35
C VAL A 26 25.99 -26.80 18.13
N PHE A 27 24.84 -26.13 18.09
CA PHE A 27 23.53 -26.80 18.07
C PHE A 27 22.86 -26.83 16.68
N GLY A 28 23.47 -26.24 15.65
CA GLY A 28 22.87 -26.07 14.31
C GLY A 28 22.49 -27.36 13.59
N ARG A 29 23.02 -28.51 14.05
CA ARG A 29 22.73 -29.84 13.50
C ARG A 29 21.80 -30.67 14.38
N GLU A 30 21.45 -30.17 15.57
CA GLU A 30 20.54 -30.85 16.49
C GLU A 30 19.09 -30.71 16.01
N ALA A 31 18.28 -31.73 16.30
CA ALA A 31 16.85 -31.73 16.01
C ALA A 31 16.08 -30.97 17.11
N LEU A 32 16.20 -29.64 17.11
CA LEU A 32 15.52 -28.76 18.07
C LEU A 32 14.09 -28.44 17.63
N ASP A 33 13.19 -28.30 18.61
CA ASP A 33 11.84 -27.76 18.35
C ASP A 33 11.90 -26.25 18.02
N PHE A 34 12.74 -25.51 18.75
CA PHE A 34 12.95 -24.08 18.55
C PHE A 34 14.31 -23.61 19.11
N VAL A 35 14.72 -22.42 18.69
CA VAL A 35 15.81 -21.64 19.28
C VAL A 35 15.27 -20.27 19.65
N LEU A 36 15.48 -19.85 20.90
CA LEU A 36 15.00 -18.59 21.42
C LEU A 36 16.16 -17.64 21.73
N PHE A 37 16.18 -16.49 21.06
CA PHE A 37 17.10 -15.40 21.34
C PHE A 37 16.43 -14.34 22.23
N LEU A 38 17.08 -14.04 23.36
CA LEU A 38 16.66 -12.98 24.26
C LEU A 38 17.43 -11.70 23.93
N SER A 39 16.74 -10.77 23.30
CA SER A 39 17.23 -9.46 22.89
C SER A 39 16.56 -8.37 23.74
N SER A 40 16.71 -7.11 23.33
CA SER A 40 16.12 -5.96 24.03
C SER A 40 15.46 -5.00 23.06
N SER A 41 14.46 -4.25 23.53
CA SER A 41 13.87 -3.11 22.82
C SER A 41 14.89 -2.03 22.44
N GLN A 42 16.09 -2.06 23.04
CA GLN A 42 17.21 -1.18 22.74
C GLN A 42 17.79 -1.34 21.32
N SER A 43 17.52 -2.45 20.61
CA SER A 43 17.84 -2.54 19.18
C SER A 43 17.06 -1.53 18.32
N LEU A 44 15.92 -1.03 18.84
CA LEU A 44 15.04 -0.05 18.19
C LEU A 44 15.09 1.33 18.86
N HIS A 45 14.86 1.40 20.17
CA HIS A 45 14.79 2.67 20.91
C HIS A 45 16.14 3.40 20.99
N ARG A 46 17.24 2.63 21.07
CA ARG A 46 18.63 3.13 21.10
C ARG A 46 18.86 4.22 22.15
N ALA A 47 18.48 3.96 23.41
CA ALA A 47 18.61 4.95 24.48
C ALA A 47 20.05 5.50 24.61
N VAL A 48 20.13 6.80 24.93
CA VAL A 48 21.40 7.51 25.15
C VAL A 48 22.24 6.76 26.19
N GLY A 49 23.50 6.52 25.86
CA GLY A 49 24.45 5.84 26.74
C GLY A 49 24.68 4.36 26.45
N GLN A 50 23.84 3.74 25.61
CA GLN A 50 23.82 2.28 25.43
C GLN A 50 24.19 1.80 24.03
N SER A 51 25.07 2.51 23.30
CA SER A 51 25.40 2.15 21.91
C SER A 51 26.00 0.75 21.77
N ASN A 52 26.86 0.34 22.72
CA ASN A 52 27.45 -1.00 22.78
C ASN A 52 26.40 -2.11 22.96
N TYR A 53 25.46 -1.90 23.90
CA TYR A 53 24.37 -2.84 24.16
C TYR A 53 23.37 -2.90 23.00
N ALA A 54 23.01 -1.74 22.44
CA ALA A 54 22.12 -1.64 21.28
C ALA A 54 22.73 -2.31 20.05
N ALA A 55 24.03 -2.14 19.80
CA ALA A 55 24.74 -2.82 18.71
C ALA A 55 24.69 -4.35 18.87
N GLY A 56 24.96 -4.87 20.06
CA GLY A 56 24.87 -6.30 20.34
C GLY A 56 23.46 -6.86 20.18
N CYS A 57 22.43 -6.15 20.66
CA CYS A 57 21.04 -6.57 20.45
C CYS A 57 20.63 -6.54 18.97
N THR A 58 21.09 -5.53 18.23
CA THR A 58 20.83 -5.41 16.78
C THR A 58 21.47 -6.58 16.02
N PHE A 59 22.68 -6.99 16.39
CA PHE A 59 23.31 -8.18 15.83
C PHE A 59 22.48 -9.43 16.11
N VAL A 60 22.06 -9.65 17.36
CA VAL A 60 21.23 -10.81 17.75
C VAL A 60 19.97 -10.87 16.89
N ASP A 61 19.28 -9.74 16.73
CA ASP A 61 18.04 -9.65 15.95
C ASP A 61 18.27 -10.00 14.47
N ALA A 62 19.32 -9.43 13.86
CA ALA A 62 19.66 -9.67 12.46
C ALA A 62 20.15 -11.12 12.23
N TYR A 63 20.95 -11.65 13.14
CA TYR A 63 21.48 -13.01 13.06
C TYR A 63 20.37 -14.05 13.24
N ALA A 64 19.46 -13.86 14.20
CA ALA A 64 18.29 -14.71 14.36
C ALA A 64 17.38 -14.70 13.11
N GLN A 65 17.21 -13.54 12.47
CA GLN A 65 16.49 -13.43 11.21
C GLN A 65 17.17 -14.15 10.05
N ALA A 66 18.51 -14.15 10.00
CA ALA A 66 19.26 -14.91 9.00
C ALA A 66 19.12 -16.42 9.26
N LEU A 67 19.25 -16.84 10.53
CA LEU A 67 19.11 -18.24 10.94
C LEU A 67 17.72 -18.80 10.68
N SER A 68 16.64 -18.02 10.83
CA SER A 68 15.28 -18.50 10.56
C SER A 68 15.05 -18.97 9.12
N ARG A 69 15.94 -18.61 8.19
CA ARG A 69 15.91 -19.05 6.79
C ARG A 69 16.73 -20.32 6.53
N ALA A 70 17.66 -20.65 7.42
CA ALA A 70 18.65 -21.71 7.21
C ALA A 70 18.55 -22.85 8.23
N TRP A 71 18.13 -22.55 9.46
CA TRP A 71 17.95 -23.53 10.52
C TRP A 71 16.60 -24.24 10.32
N PRO A 72 16.55 -25.58 10.31
CA PRO A 72 15.29 -26.33 10.15
C PRO A 72 14.27 -26.19 11.29
N CYS A 73 14.58 -25.46 12.38
CA CYS A 73 13.70 -25.28 13.53
C CYS A 73 13.14 -23.86 13.63
N ALA A 74 12.14 -23.65 14.49
CA ALA A 74 11.59 -22.33 14.72
C ALA A 74 12.60 -21.41 15.44
N VAL A 75 13.05 -20.35 14.77
CA VAL A 75 13.88 -19.32 15.41
C VAL A 75 13.00 -18.19 15.92
N LYS A 76 13.04 -17.96 17.24
CA LYS A 76 12.21 -17.00 17.96
C LYS A 76 13.06 -15.91 18.62
N VAL A 77 12.54 -14.69 18.69
CA VAL A 77 13.21 -13.55 19.34
C VAL A 77 12.23 -12.82 20.25
N VAL A 78 12.64 -12.55 21.49
CA VAL A 78 11.95 -11.56 22.34
C VAL A 78 12.86 -10.38 22.59
N ASN A 79 12.40 -9.19 22.22
CA ASN A 79 13.02 -7.94 22.56
C ASN A 79 12.40 -7.40 23.85
N TRP A 80 13.06 -7.65 24.98
CA TRP A 80 12.55 -7.22 26.28
C TRP A 80 12.72 -5.72 26.54
N GLY A 81 11.72 -5.15 27.19
CA GLY A 81 11.77 -3.84 27.84
C GLY A 81 12.49 -3.88 29.19
N TYR A 82 12.03 -3.03 30.10
CA TYR A 82 12.68 -2.80 31.38
C TYR A 82 12.32 -3.87 32.43
N TRP A 83 13.34 -4.38 33.15
CA TRP A 83 13.19 -5.29 34.29
C TRP A 83 13.66 -4.58 35.56
N GLY A 84 12.74 -4.16 36.43
CA GLY A 84 13.03 -3.31 37.59
C GLY A 84 13.07 -4.03 38.94
N SER A 85 12.65 -5.30 38.98
CA SER A 85 12.65 -6.15 40.19
C SER A 85 13.84 -7.11 40.25
N VAL A 86 14.55 -7.32 39.14
CA VAL A 86 15.68 -8.28 39.02
C VAL A 86 16.85 -7.69 38.23
N GLY A 87 18.07 -8.13 38.55
CA GLY A 87 19.28 -7.77 37.81
C GLY A 87 19.90 -6.41 38.16
N VAL A 88 20.84 -5.97 37.31
CA VAL A 88 21.74 -4.80 37.56
C VAL A 88 20.99 -3.45 37.59
N VAL A 89 19.75 -3.41 37.13
CA VAL A 89 18.92 -2.19 37.03
C VAL A 89 17.75 -2.17 38.04
N ALA A 90 17.83 -2.99 39.09
CA ALA A 90 16.82 -3.11 40.15
C ALA A 90 17.01 -2.13 41.33
N SER A 91 17.77 -1.04 41.16
CA SER A 91 17.89 -0.02 42.21
C SER A 91 16.65 0.88 42.26
N ALA A 92 16.32 1.38 43.46
CA ALA A 92 15.16 2.28 43.65
C ALA A 92 15.25 3.54 42.79
N ASP A 93 16.45 4.14 42.69
CA ASP A 93 16.70 5.33 41.87
C ASP A 93 16.48 5.07 40.38
N TYR A 94 16.88 3.89 39.89
CA TYR A 94 16.69 3.54 38.49
C TYR A 94 15.21 3.27 38.18
N ARG A 95 14.49 2.59 39.07
CA ARG A 95 13.03 2.42 38.95
C ARG A 95 12.31 3.77 38.88
N ALA A 96 12.65 4.69 39.78
CA ALA A 96 12.06 6.04 39.79
C ALA A 96 12.35 6.81 38.49
N ARG A 97 13.53 6.61 37.89
CA ARG A 97 13.89 7.19 36.59
C ARG A 97 13.08 6.58 35.43
N MET A 98 12.89 5.26 35.42
CA MET A 98 12.11 4.58 34.37
C MET A 98 10.63 4.97 34.42
N ALA A 99 10.05 5.05 35.62
CA ALA A 99 8.67 5.50 35.80
C ALA A 99 8.43 6.92 35.25
N LYS A 100 9.41 7.83 35.40
CA LYS A 100 9.34 9.20 34.86
C LYS A 100 9.34 9.26 33.33
N VAL A 101 9.87 8.25 32.64
CA VAL A 101 9.86 8.16 31.18
C VAL A 101 8.73 7.26 30.65
N GLY A 102 7.77 6.91 31.51
CA GLY A 102 6.60 6.14 31.13
C GLY A 102 6.82 4.62 31.05
N LEU A 103 7.96 4.11 31.54
CA LEU A 103 8.29 2.68 31.55
C LEU A 103 8.03 2.05 32.91
N ASP A 104 7.40 0.88 32.89
CA ASP A 104 7.16 0.04 34.06
C ASP A 104 8.02 -1.23 34.03
N SER A 105 8.17 -1.87 35.20
CA SER A 105 8.92 -3.11 35.38
C SER A 105 8.15 -4.31 34.84
N ILE A 106 8.78 -5.06 33.93
CA ILE A 106 8.35 -6.40 33.54
C ILE A 106 8.63 -7.34 34.71
N GLU A 107 7.62 -8.09 35.14
CA GLU A 107 7.75 -9.08 36.21
C GLU A 107 7.86 -10.51 35.64
N PRO A 108 8.59 -11.43 36.31
CA PRO A 108 8.84 -12.77 35.78
C PRO A 108 7.60 -13.56 35.36
N PRO A 109 6.48 -13.59 36.12
CA PRO A 109 5.28 -14.31 35.69
C PRO A 109 4.72 -13.79 34.36
N GLU A 110 4.65 -12.47 34.20
CA GLU A 110 4.15 -11.82 32.98
C GLU A 110 5.05 -12.13 31.78
N ALA A 111 6.37 -12.16 31.99
CA ALA A 111 7.33 -12.49 30.94
C ALA A 111 7.22 -13.96 30.50
N MET A 112 6.97 -14.88 31.43
CA MET A 112 6.75 -16.29 31.10
C MET A 112 5.48 -16.48 30.26
N ASP A 113 4.40 -15.79 30.59
CA ASP A 113 3.16 -15.81 29.78
C ASP A 113 3.42 -15.34 28.33
N VAL A 114 4.22 -14.28 28.16
CA VAL A 114 4.59 -13.77 26.82
C VAL A 114 5.42 -14.79 26.06
N LEU A 115 6.37 -15.46 26.73
CA LEU A 115 7.19 -16.50 26.12
C LEU A 115 6.34 -17.68 25.64
N GLU A 116 5.46 -18.20 26.49
CA GLU A 116 4.57 -19.31 26.13
C GLU A 116 3.70 -18.97 24.92
N ARG A 117 3.11 -17.76 24.90
CA ARG A 117 2.32 -17.27 23.76
C ARG A 117 3.15 -17.14 22.48
N LEU A 118 4.38 -16.62 22.57
CA LEU A 118 5.26 -16.50 21.40
C LEU A 118 5.60 -17.89 20.84
N LEU A 119 6.04 -18.80 21.71
CA LEU A 119 6.47 -20.14 21.34
C LEU A 119 5.33 -20.94 20.71
N ALA A 120 4.11 -20.78 21.20
CA ALA A 120 2.92 -21.43 20.64
C ALA A 120 2.38 -20.78 19.35
N SER A 121 2.89 -19.61 18.95
CA SER A 121 2.39 -18.85 17.80
C SER A 121 3.30 -18.99 16.56
N PRO A 122 2.82 -18.69 15.34
CA PRO A 122 3.68 -18.55 14.17
C PRO A 122 4.53 -17.27 14.18
N VAL A 123 4.33 -16.37 15.16
CA VAL A 123 5.10 -15.12 15.27
C VAL A 123 6.54 -15.45 15.65
N SER A 124 7.50 -15.00 14.84
CA SER A 124 8.93 -15.26 15.08
C SER A 124 9.59 -14.23 16.00
N ARG A 125 9.02 -13.03 16.14
CA ARG A 125 9.60 -11.99 16.98
C ARG A 125 8.53 -11.08 17.58
N VAL A 126 8.70 -10.76 18.86
CA VAL A 126 7.91 -9.75 19.57
C VAL A 126 8.79 -8.82 20.39
N ILE A 127 8.33 -7.59 20.57
CA ILE A 127 8.88 -6.66 21.55
C ILE A 127 7.86 -6.60 22.68
N TYR A 128 8.30 -6.86 23.91
CA TYR A 128 7.45 -6.73 25.08
C TYR A 128 7.95 -5.58 25.94
N ILE A 129 7.12 -4.54 26.06
CA ILE A 129 7.36 -3.36 26.89
C ILE A 129 6.14 -3.17 27.79
N LYS A 130 6.38 -2.78 29.03
CA LYS A 130 5.34 -2.37 29.97
C LYS A 130 5.45 -0.86 30.16
N THR A 131 4.35 -0.15 29.94
CA THR A 131 4.33 1.31 29.97
C THR A 131 3.26 1.82 30.92
N THR A 132 3.57 2.86 31.69
CA THR A 132 2.60 3.55 32.53
C THR A 132 1.84 4.64 31.77
N THR A 133 2.35 5.06 30.61
CA THR A 133 1.74 6.10 29.78
C THR A 133 1.82 5.71 28.29
N PRO A 134 0.89 6.19 27.43
CA PRO A 134 0.86 5.81 26.02
C PRO A 134 1.99 6.41 25.19
N GLU A 135 2.61 7.51 25.63
CA GLU A 135 3.60 8.28 24.85
C GLU A 135 4.85 7.46 24.56
N PHE A 136 5.31 6.62 25.51
CA PHE A 136 6.47 5.76 25.27
C PHE A 136 6.17 4.68 24.22
N ALA A 137 4.99 4.06 24.30
CA ALA A 137 4.57 3.07 23.31
C ALA A 137 4.41 3.69 21.92
N GLN A 138 3.82 4.89 21.84
CA GLN A 138 3.69 5.65 20.58
C GLN A 138 5.07 6.03 20.00
N ALA A 139 6.01 6.47 20.84
CA ALA A 139 7.39 6.76 20.42
C ALA A 139 8.13 5.50 19.92
N MET A 140 7.71 4.31 20.35
CA MET A 140 8.19 3.02 19.85
C MET A 140 7.47 2.54 18.58
N GLY A 141 6.55 3.35 18.03
CA GLY A 141 5.76 3.01 16.84
C GLY A 141 4.60 2.06 17.11
N VAL A 142 4.17 1.91 18.37
CA VAL A 142 2.97 1.15 18.70
C VAL A 142 1.74 2.02 18.42
N ALA A 143 0.91 1.61 17.47
CA ALA A 143 -0.34 2.28 17.18
C ALA A 143 -1.33 2.10 18.35
N ALA A 144 -1.86 3.20 18.86
CA ALA A 144 -2.85 3.17 19.93
C ALA A 144 -4.18 2.57 19.43
N GLY A 145 -4.81 1.72 20.23
CA GLY A 145 -6.10 1.11 19.90
C GLY A 145 -6.06 -0.03 18.89
N GLU A 146 -4.87 -0.41 18.39
CA GLU A 146 -4.72 -1.59 17.53
C GLU A 146 -4.42 -2.84 18.37
N ALA A 147 -5.18 -3.91 18.11
CA ALA A 147 -4.89 -5.24 18.66
C ALA A 147 -4.63 -6.21 17.50
N ARG A 148 -3.54 -6.98 17.59
CA ARG A 148 -3.25 -8.06 16.66
C ARG A 148 -3.61 -9.39 17.31
N GLN A 149 -4.45 -10.15 16.61
CA GLN A 149 -4.79 -11.52 17.01
C GLN A 149 -4.13 -12.51 16.07
N VAL A 150 -3.50 -13.54 16.65
CA VAL A 150 -3.06 -14.72 15.92
C VAL A 150 -4.22 -15.70 15.90
N VAL A 151 -4.68 -16.07 14.71
CA VAL A 151 -5.71 -17.10 14.53
C VAL A 151 -5.05 -18.46 14.27
N PRO A 152 -5.68 -19.58 14.66
CA PRO A 152 -5.17 -20.92 14.36
C PRO A 152 -4.95 -21.11 12.86
N GLY A 153 -3.87 -21.83 12.51
CA GLY A 153 -3.62 -22.26 11.14
C GLY A 153 -4.69 -23.26 10.71
N VAL A 154 -5.46 -22.90 9.69
CA VAL A 154 -6.41 -23.79 9.01
C VAL A 154 -5.87 -24.13 7.62
N SER A 155 -6.36 -25.17 6.95
CA SER A 155 -5.97 -25.47 5.56
C SER A 155 -6.38 -24.36 4.61
N SER A 156 -5.43 -23.79 3.87
CA SER A 156 -5.66 -22.64 3.00
C SER A 156 -6.37 -23.06 1.70
N VAL A 157 -7.43 -22.35 1.31
CA VAL A 157 -8.00 -22.51 -0.05
C VAL A 157 -7.06 -21.97 -1.13
N ALA A 158 -6.07 -21.13 -0.75
CA ALA A 158 -5.14 -20.53 -1.69
C ALA A 158 -4.31 -21.59 -2.44
N GLU A 159 -3.97 -22.72 -1.79
CA GLU A 159 -3.22 -23.81 -2.42
C GLU A 159 -3.89 -24.33 -3.69
N VAL A 160 -5.23 -24.38 -3.70
CA VAL A 160 -6.06 -24.93 -4.78
C VAL A 160 -6.42 -23.87 -5.82
N LEU A 161 -6.21 -22.58 -5.53
CA LEU A 161 -6.42 -21.54 -6.51
C LEU A 161 -5.46 -21.72 -7.69
N PRO A 162 -5.88 -21.42 -8.93
CA PRO A 162 -4.97 -21.45 -10.07
C PRO A 162 -3.81 -20.48 -9.87
N ARG A 163 -2.60 -20.88 -10.29
CA ARG A 163 -1.38 -20.02 -10.20
C ARG A 163 -1.33 -18.97 -11.30
N ALA A 164 -1.92 -19.28 -12.45
CA ALA A 164 -2.06 -18.40 -13.60
C ALA A 164 -3.49 -18.55 -14.15
N THR A 165 -4.01 -17.47 -14.71
CA THR A 165 -5.28 -17.49 -15.44
C THR A 165 -5.13 -18.21 -16.79
N ALA A 166 -6.23 -18.74 -17.31
CA ALA A 166 -6.31 -19.20 -18.70
C ALA A 166 -6.72 -18.06 -19.65
N VAL A 167 -7.07 -16.88 -19.13
CA VAL A 167 -7.44 -15.72 -19.92
C VAL A 167 -6.21 -15.20 -20.67
N GLU A 168 -6.34 -15.04 -21.98
CA GLU A 168 -5.27 -14.47 -22.79
C GLU A 168 -5.10 -12.97 -22.48
N SER A 169 -3.87 -12.58 -22.16
CA SER A 169 -3.55 -11.16 -21.94
C SER A 169 -3.70 -10.39 -23.25
N PRO A 170 -4.47 -9.30 -23.27
CA PRO A 170 -4.63 -8.48 -24.45
C PRO A 170 -3.34 -7.73 -24.73
N VAL A 171 -3.05 -7.53 -26.01
CA VAL A 171 -2.07 -6.52 -26.43
C VAL A 171 -2.71 -5.16 -26.16
N ASP A 172 -2.11 -4.36 -25.28
CA ASP A 172 -2.46 -2.95 -25.08
C ASP A 172 -1.98 -2.12 -26.30
N MET A 173 -1.83 -0.80 -26.15
CA MET A 173 -1.23 0.04 -27.19
C MET A 173 0.14 -0.52 -27.60
N SER A 174 0.41 -0.50 -28.91
CA SER A 174 1.76 -0.80 -29.41
C SER A 174 2.78 0.11 -28.71
N ALA A 175 4.01 -0.38 -28.55
CA ALA A 175 5.07 0.41 -27.92
C ALA A 175 5.28 1.76 -28.65
N GLU A 176 5.12 1.77 -29.97
CA GLU A 176 5.22 2.96 -30.82
C GLU A 176 4.09 3.97 -30.56
N THR A 177 2.83 3.51 -30.50
CA THR A 177 1.67 4.36 -30.19
C THR A 177 1.79 4.92 -28.78
N LYS A 178 2.18 4.10 -27.80
CA LYS A 178 2.39 4.52 -26.41
C LYS A 178 3.48 5.58 -26.30
N GLN A 179 4.63 5.36 -26.96
CA GLN A 179 5.72 6.34 -26.98
C GLN A 179 5.29 7.65 -27.65
N THR A 180 4.51 7.57 -28.72
CA THR A 180 3.96 8.74 -29.43
C THR A 180 3.04 9.55 -28.51
N LEU A 181 2.08 8.89 -27.87
CA LEU A 181 1.19 9.52 -26.88
C LEU A 181 1.98 10.20 -25.77
N ASP A 182 2.92 9.47 -25.17
CA ASP A 182 3.76 9.97 -24.08
C ASP A 182 4.57 11.22 -24.48
N ASN A 183 5.11 11.25 -25.70
CA ASN A 183 5.84 12.40 -26.22
C ASN A 183 4.92 13.61 -26.46
N LEU A 184 3.71 13.38 -26.98
CA LEU A 184 2.71 14.44 -27.14
C LEU A 184 2.29 15.02 -25.79
N LEU A 185 2.02 14.16 -24.80
CA LEU A 185 1.63 14.57 -23.46
C LEU A 185 2.73 15.37 -22.76
N ALA A 186 3.98 14.94 -22.86
CA ALA A 186 5.12 15.68 -22.30
C ALA A 186 5.29 17.04 -22.97
N GLY A 187 5.15 17.10 -24.31
CA GLY A 187 5.21 18.35 -25.07
C GLY A 187 4.09 19.32 -24.68
N LEU A 188 2.86 18.85 -24.54
CA LEU A 188 1.73 19.66 -24.09
C LEU A 188 1.89 20.14 -22.64
N LEU A 189 2.32 19.26 -21.74
CA LEU A 189 2.64 19.64 -20.36
C LEU A 189 3.69 20.75 -20.34
N TRP A 190 4.79 20.59 -21.08
CA TRP A 190 5.82 21.61 -21.21
C TRP A 190 5.26 22.93 -21.76
N GLY A 191 4.53 22.87 -22.88
CA GLY A 191 3.92 24.04 -23.51
C GLY A 191 3.01 24.82 -22.56
N GLN A 192 2.16 24.12 -21.80
CA GLN A 192 1.27 24.72 -20.81
C GLN A 192 2.05 25.39 -19.67
N LEU A 193 3.10 24.75 -19.15
CA LEU A 193 3.94 25.35 -18.10
C LEU A 193 4.74 26.56 -18.61
N CYS A 194 5.19 26.53 -19.88
CA CYS A 194 5.83 27.66 -20.54
C CYS A 194 4.86 28.84 -20.74
N GLU A 195 3.60 28.59 -21.09
CA GLU A 195 2.55 29.61 -21.15
C GLU A 195 2.30 30.25 -19.77
N LEU A 196 2.46 29.49 -18.69
CA LEU A 196 2.48 29.98 -17.31
C LEU A 196 3.83 30.64 -16.90
N GLY A 197 4.77 30.77 -17.83
CA GLY A 197 6.04 31.45 -17.66
C GLY A 197 7.14 30.63 -16.97
N LEU A 198 7.03 29.30 -16.89
CA LEU A 198 8.05 28.45 -16.25
C LEU A 198 9.42 28.62 -16.92
N ALA A 199 9.44 28.68 -18.26
CA ALA A 199 10.64 28.89 -19.06
C ALA A 199 10.91 30.37 -19.40
N SER A 200 10.41 31.32 -18.60
CA SER A 200 10.67 32.76 -18.83
C SER A 200 12.14 33.17 -18.64
N GLN A 201 12.94 32.32 -18.01
CA GLN A 201 14.38 32.49 -17.80
C GLN A 201 15.11 31.16 -18.07
N PRO A 202 16.42 31.18 -18.39
CA PRO A 202 17.20 29.96 -18.58
C PRO A 202 17.31 29.07 -17.35
N VAL A 203 17.19 29.66 -16.15
CA VAL A 203 17.16 28.97 -14.86
C VAL A 203 15.77 29.13 -14.26
N VAL A 204 15.14 28.02 -13.89
CA VAL A 204 13.80 27.98 -13.32
C VAL A 204 13.88 28.19 -11.81
N ASP A 205 13.32 29.30 -11.34
CA ASP A 205 13.01 29.51 -9.93
C ASP A 205 11.59 28.99 -9.65
N VAL A 206 11.51 27.77 -9.13
CA VAL A 206 10.24 27.08 -8.89
C VAL A 206 9.38 27.80 -7.85
N GLU A 207 9.99 28.35 -6.80
CA GLU A 207 9.24 29.02 -5.73
C GLU A 207 8.71 30.39 -6.20
N ALA A 208 9.53 31.15 -6.92
CA ALA A 208 9.05 32.39 -7.54
C ALA A 208 7.95 32.12 -8.59
N TRP A 209 8.08 31.03 -9.36
CA TRP A 209 7.05 30.62 -10.31
C TRP A 209 5.73 30.27 -9.64
N LYS A 210 5.77 29.44 -8.58
CA LYS A 210 4.60 29.08 -7.76
C LYS A 210 3.88 30.32 -7.23
N ALA A 211 4.63 31.26 -6.66
CA ALA A 211 4.09 32.50 -6.12
C ALA A 211 3.43 33.37 -7.20
N ARG A 212 4.05 33.47 -8.39
CA ARG A 212 3.53 34.26 -9.52
C ARG A 212 2.25 33.66 -10.13
N VAL A 213 2.20 32.34 -10.28
CA VAL A 213 1.02 31.63 -10.80
C VAL A 213 -0.10 31.57 -9.75
N GLY A 214 0.24 31.70 -8.47
CA GLY A 214 -0.69 31.49 -7.37
C GLY A 214 -1.04 30.02 -7.21
N LEU A 215 -0.06 29.11 -7.40
CA LEU A 215 -0.28 27.66 -7.39
C LEU A 215 -0.88 27.21 -6.05
N PRO A 216 -2.09 26.62 -6.03
CA PRO A 216 -2.64 26.00 -4.83
C PRO A 216 -1.67 24.97 -4.24
N SER A 217 -1.53 24.94 -2.91
CA SER A 217 -0.63 24.03 -2.20
C SER A 217 -0.85 22.56 -2.56
N LEU A 218 -2.10 22.21 -2.87
CA LEU A 218 -2.53 20.91 -3.37
C LEU A 218 -1.70 20.40 -4.55
N TYR A 219 -1.31 21.29 -5.48
CA TYR A 219 -0.58 20.92 -6.69
C TYR A 219 0.94 20.98 -6.53
N GLY A 220 1.45 21.19 -5.31
CA GLY A 220 2.88 21.14 -5.02
C GLY A 220 3.53 19.81 -5.40
N PRO A 221 3.04 18.67 -4.86
CA PRO A 221 3.52 17.34 -5.23
C PRO A 221 3.35 17.03 -6.72
N TRP A 222 2.21 17.44 -7.30
CA TRP A 222 1.95 17.30 -8.74
C TRP A 222 3.00 18.03 -9.58
N LEU A 223 3.40 19.25 -9.20
CA LEU A 223 4.43 19.99 -9.91
C LEU A 223 5.79 19.30 -9.81
N VAL A 224 6.16 18.79 -8.63
CA VAL A 224 7.43 18.07 -8.43
C VAL A 224 7.53 16.89 -9.40
N GLU A 225 6.50 16.04 -9.45
CA GLU A 225 6.49 14.91 -10.40
C GLU A 225 6.51 15.37 -11.86
N SER A 226 5.75 16.41 -12.20
CA SER A 226 5.74 16.97 -13.55
C SER A 226 7.12 17.46 -13.99
N LEU A 227 7.86 18.15 -13.11
CA LEU A 227 9.22 18.59 -13.38
C LEU A 227 10.20 17.42 -13.51
N GLU A 228 10.06 16.36 -12.69
CA GLU A 228 10.87 15.15 -12.83
C GLU A 228 10.63 14.44 -14.16
N VAL A 229 9.39 14.35 -14.62
CA VAL A 229 9.06 13.77 -15.93
C VAL A 229 9.70 14.58 -17.06
N LEU A 230 9.63 15.91 -16.98
CA LEU A 230 10.24 16.82 -17.95
C LEU A 230 11.78 16.75 -17.95
N GLU A 231 12.39 16.60 -16.77
CA GLU A 231 13.83 16.38 -16.59
C GLU A 231 14.27 15.07 -17.26
N LYS A 232 13.58 13.96 -17.00
CA LYS A 232 13.84 12.64 -17.62
C LYS A 232 13.70 12.67 -19.15
N ARG A 233 12.92 13.59 -19.69
CA ARG A 233 12.68 13.76 -21.15
C ARG A 233 13.54 14.85 -21.79
N GLY A 234 14.45 15.47 -21.04
CA GLY A 234 15.41 16.44 -21.58
C GLY A 234 14.85 17.84 -21.84
N TYR A 235 13.68 18.18 -21.29
CA TYR A 235 13.18 19.57 -21.30
C TYR A 235 13.93 20.43 -20.27
N LEU A 236 14.29 19.81 -19.16
CA LEU A 236 14.97 20.41 -18.02
C LEU A 236 16.21 19.60 -17.66
N ALA A 237 17.19 20.24 -17.00
CA ALA A 237 18.31 19.57 -16.35
C ALA A 237 18.62 20.18 -14.99
N ARG A 238 19.07 19.36 -14.04
CA ARG A 238 19.46 19.81 -12.71
C ARG A 238 20.98 20.02 -12.63
N GLU A 239 21.40 21.26 -12.45
CA GLU A 239 22.81 21.65 -12.35
C GLU A 239 23.05 22.46 -11.07
N GLY A 240 23.90 21.96 -10.17
CA GLY A 240 24.23 22.67 -8.92
C GLY A 240 23.03 22.93 -8.01
N GLY A 241 21.97 22.11 -8.11
CA GLY A 241 20.71 22.28 -7.36
C GLY A 241 19.67 23.19 -8.04
N ALA A 242 20.02 23.85 -9.14
CA ALA A 242 19.10 24.67 -9.93
C ALA A 242 18.56 23.90 -11.15
N LEU A 243 17.30 24.15 -11.53
CA LEU A 243 16.70 23.60 -12.75
C LEU A 243 16.99 24.54 -13.93
N ARG A 244 17.57 24.02 -15.00
CA ARG A 244 17.85 24.75 -16.24
C ARG A 244 16.95 24.29 -17.37
N VAL A 245 16.52 25.24 -18.18
CA VAL A 245 15.77 24.98 -19.40
C VAL A 245 16.73 24.51 -20.49
N LEU A 246 16.53 23.30 -21.01
CA LEU A 246 17.29 22.76 -22.14
C LEU A 246 16.55 23.00 -23.47
N MET A 247 15.23 22.84 -23.47
CA MET A 247 14.39 23.06 -24.64
C MET A 247 13.60 24.37 -24.52
N ALA A 248 14.27 25.50 -24.75
CA ALA A 248 13.60 26.79 -24.87
C ALA A 248 12.76 26.90 -26.17
N ASP A 249 13.21 26.25 -27.25
CA ASP A 249 12.59 26.27 -28.58
C ASP A 249 11.61 25.09 -28.79
N ALA A 250 10.81 24.77 -27.78
CA ALA A 250 9.75 23.77 -27.96
C ALA A 250 8.80 24.21 -29.10
N PRO A 251 8.17 23.26 -29.82
CA PRO A 251 7.17 23.60 -30.84
C PRO A 251 6.14 24.54 -30.23
N ASP A 252 5.72 25.54 -31.00
CA ASP A 252 4.71 26.49 -30.55
C ASP A 252 3.41 25.76 -30.16
N ARG A 253 2.60 26.44 -29.34
CA ARG A 253 1.35 25.90 -28.78
C ARG A 253 0.44 25.32 -29.86
N ASP A 254 0.29 26.02 -30.99
CA ASP A 254 -0.63 25.61 -32.05
C ASP A 254 -0.11 24.35 -32.76
N THR A 255 1.21 24.24 -32.93
CA THR A 255 1.84 23.02 -33.45
C THR A 255 1.62 21.81 -32.52
N LEU A 256 1.78 21.99 -31.20
CA LEU A 256 1.56 20.91 -30.22
C LEU A 256 0.10 20.43 -30.22
N TRP A 257 -0.85 21.36 -30.18
CA TRP A 257 -2.27 21.03 -30.21
C TRP A 257 -2.71 20.42 -31.54
N SER A 258 -2.18 20.90 -32.66
CA SER A 258 -2.46 20.30 -33.98
C SER A 258 -2.04 18.83 -34.05
N ARG A 259 -0.88 18.49 -33.48
CA ARG A 259 -0.40 17.10 -33.41
C ARG A 259 -1.27 16.25 -32.47
N TRP A 260 -1.68 16.80 -31.34
CA TRP A 260 -2.60 16.13 -30.41
C TRP A 260 -3.95 15.84 -31.06
N GLU A 261 -4.53 16.82 -31.76
CA GLU A 261 -5.82 16.66 -32.42
C GLU A 261 -5.75 15.67 -33.58
N ALA A 262 -4.60 15.59 -34.29
CA ALA A 262 -4.36 14.54 -35.27
C ALA A 262 -4.34 13.16 -34.62
N PHE A 263 -3.56 12.99 -33.54
CA PHE A 263 -3.51 11.75 -32.77
C PHE A 263 -4.91 11.36 -32.25
N ALA A 264 -5.66 12.30 -31.69
CA ALA A 264 -6.98 12.06 -31.12
C ALA A 264 -8.01 11.59 -32.16
N ARG A 265 -7.87 12.00 -33.44
CA ARG A 265 -8.72 11.53 -34.54
C ARG A 265 -8.37 10.12 -35.00
N GLU A 266 -7.10 9.77 -34.97
CA GLU A 266 -6.56 8.52 -35.52
C GLU A 266 -6.46 7.39 -34.48
N VAL A 267 -6.58 7.72 -33.20
CA VAL A 267 -6.51 6.73 -32.11
C VAL A 267 -7.59 5.65 -32.26
N ASP A 268 -7.23 4.41 -31.90
CA ASP A 268 -8.17 3.29 -31.86
C ASP A 268 -9.43 3.69 -31.04
N PRO A 269 -10.65 3.37 -31.54
CA PRO A 269 -11.89 3.57 -30.81
C PRO A 269 -11.85 3.20 -29.32
N GLU A 270 -11.11 2.15 -28.93
CA GLU A 270 -11.00 1.71 -27.54
C GLU A 270 -10.31 2.72 -26.61
N TYR A 271 -9.49 3.62 -27.14
CA TYR A 271 -8.77 4.65 -26.35
C TYR A 271 -9.42 6.02 -26.41
N ARG A 272 -10.50 6.21 -27.17
CA ARG A 272 -11.17 7.52 -27.32
C ARG A 272 -11.63 8.11 -25.98
N ALA A 273 -12.11 7.28 -25.06
CA ALA A 273 -12.50 7.74 -23.74
C ALA A 273 -11.30 8.30 -22.94
N ARG A 274 -10.14 7.62 -22.99
CA ARG A 274 -8.90 8.08 -22.34
C ARG A 274 -8.42 9.39 -22.96
N VAL A 275 -8.45 9.48 -24.29
CA VAL A 275 -8.06 10.69 -25.03
C VAL A 275 -9.02 11.85 -24.74
N ALA A 276 -10.32 11.62 -24.65
CA ALA A 276 -11.30 12.64 -24.31
C ALA A 276 -11.10 13.20 -22.89
N LEU A 277 -10.82 12.32 -21.91
CA LEU A 277 -10.49 12.74 -20.54
C LEU A 277 -9.21 13.57 -20.50
N LEU A 278 -8.16 13.12 -21.23
CA LEU A 278 -6.90 13.87 -21.37
C LEU A 278 -7.11 15.24 -22.01
N ASP A 279 -7.87 15.30 -23.11
CA ASP A 279 -8.14 16.56 -23.81
C ASP A 279 -8.82 17.57 -22.88
N ALA A 280 -9.86 17.14 -22.15
CA ALA A 280 -10.55 17.97 -21.17
C ALA A 280 -9.60 18.47 -20.05
N ALA A 281 -8.79 17.57 -19.48
CA ALA A 281 -7.85 17.91 -18.41
C ALA A 281 -6.74 18.85 -18.89
N LEU A 282 -6.14 18.57 -20.04
CA LEU A 282 -5.05 19.36 -20.63
C LEU A 282 -5.48 20.76 -21.02
N ARG A 283 -6.70 20.92 -21.58
CA ARG A 283 -7.23 22.24 -21.94
C ARG A 283 -7.50 23.10 -20.71
N ALA A 284 -8.00 22.48 -19.63
CA ALA A 284 -8.29 23.18 -18.38
C ALA A 284 -7.05 23.35 -17.47
N LEU A 285 -5.93 22.70 -17.77
CA LEU A 285 -4.76 22.64 -16.89
C LEU A 285 -4.28 24.02 -16.41
N PRO A 286 -4.15 25.07 -17.24
CA PRO A 286 -3.75 26.40 -16.76
C PRO A 286 -4.72 27.01 -15.74
N GLU A 287 -6.02 26.82 -15.93
CA GLU A 287 -7.06 27.31 -15.00
C GLU A 287 -7.01 26.53 -13.68
N ILE A 288 -6.80 25.22 -13.76
CA ILE A 288 -6.63 24.33 -12.60
C ILE A 288 -5.41 24.77 -11.78
N LEU A 289 -4.25 24.96 -12.42
CA LEU A 289 -3.01 25.34 -11.73
C LEU A 289 -3.05 26.76 -11.16
N ARG A 290 -3.90 27.65 -11.68
CA ARG A 290 -4.16 28.98 -11.08
C ARG A 290 -5.25 28.95 -10.01
N GLY A 291 -5.84 27.79 -9.72
CA GLY A 291 -6.97 27.64 -8.78
C GLY A 291 -8.27 28.28 -9.25
N GLN A 292 -8.39 28.59 -10.55
CA GLN A 292 -9.56 29.23 -11.16
C GLN A 292 -10.69 28.24 -11.42
N ARG A 293 -10.35 26.96 -11.60
CA ARG A 293 -11.30 25.87 -11.83
C ARG A 293 -10.86 24.62 -11.08
N ALA A 294 -11.80 23.94 -10.43
CA ALA A 294 -11.50 22.70 -9.72
C ALA A 294 -11.29 21.54 -10.71
N ALA A 295 -10.26 20.71 -10.49
CA ALA A 295 -10.03 19.53 -11.33
C ALA A 295 -11.22 18.56 -11.31
N THR A 296 -11.90 18.44 -10.17
CA THR A 296 -13.12 17.62 -10.03
C THR A 296 -14.24 18.07 -10.96
N GLU A 297 -14.42 19.38 -11.17
CA GLU A 297 -15.43 19.92 -12.08
C GLU A 297 -15.12 19.62 -13.56
N VAL A 298 -13.83 19.49 -13.90
CA VAL A 298 -13.37 19.15 -15.25
C VAL A 298 -13.54 17.65 -15.52
N LEU A 299 -13.08 16.81 -14.59
CA LEU A 299 -13.12 15.35 -14.76
C LEU A 299 -14.54 14.79 -14.54
N PHE A 300 -15.36 15.44 -13.71
CA PHE A 300 -16.74 15.06 -13.39
C PHE A 300 -17.71 16.22 -13.67
N PRO A 301 -17.92 16.58 -14.95
CA PRO A 301 -18.75 17.72 -15.31
C PRO A 301 -20.18 17.53 -14.79
N ASN A 302 -20.69 18.51 -14.03
CA ASN A 302 -21.98 18.45 -13.34
C ASN A 302 -22.13 17.22 -12.40
N GLY A 303 -21.01 16.70 -11.87
CA GLY A 303 -20.99 15.47 -11.07
C GLY A 303 -21.25 14.18 -11.87
N SER A 304 -21.22 14.24 -13.19
CA SER A 304 -21.41 13.09 -14.07
C SER A 304 -20.16 12.22 -14.17
N MET A 305 -20.37 10.90 -14.21
CA MET A 305 -19.30 9.92 -14.44
C MET A 305 -19.02 9.69 -15.93
N ALA A 306 -19.79 10.27 -16.85
CA ALA A 306 -19.76 9.91 -18.28
C ALA A 306 -18.37 10.04 -18.92
N LEU A 307 -17.58 11.04 -18.51
CA LEU A 307 -16.22 11.25 -19.05
C LEU A 307 -15.20 10.23 -18.52
N VAL A 308 -15.45 9.68 -17.33
CA VAL A 308 -14.54 8.77 -16.61
C VAL A 308 -14.96 7.30 -16.76
N GLU A 309 -16.24 7.01 -17.00
CA GLU A 309 -16.77 5.65 -17.11
C GLU A 309 -16.04 4.85 -18.20
N GLY A 310 -15.84 5.44 -19.38
CA GLY A 310 -15.12 4.79 -20.49
C GLY A 310 -13.62 4.60 -20.25
N VAL A 311 -13.04 5.24 -19.22
CA VAL A 311 -11.67 4.93 -18.78
C VAL A 311 -11.63 3.64 -17.99
N TYR A 312 -12.67 3.38 -17.18
CA TYR A 312 -12.79 2.20 -16.30
C TYR A 312 -13.62 1.05 -16.88
N ARG A 313 -14.15 1.19 -18.10
CA ARG A 313 -15.01 0.20 -18.75
C ARG A 313 -14.77 0.16 -20.26
N GLY A 314 -14.89 -1.02 -20.86
CA GLY A 314 -14.94 -1.16 -22.32
C GLY A 314 -13.58 -1.00 -23.01
N ASN A 315 -12.50 -1.34 -22.32
CA ASN A 315 -11.20 -1.55 -22.95
C ASN A 315 -10.64 -2.91 -22.56
N ARG A 316 -9.94 -3.53 -23.51
CA ARG A 316 -9.53 -4.93 -23.44
C ARG A 316 -8.66 -5.22 -22.21
N VAL A 317 -7.79 -4.29 -21.84
CA VAL A 317 -6.89 -4.42 -20.67
C VAL A 317 -7.69 -4.49 -19.37
N LEU A 318 -8.66 -3.61 -19.17
CA LEU A 318 -9.49 -3.66 -17.97
C LEU A 318 -10.41 -4.87 -17.95
N ASP A 319 -10.99 -5.22 -19.11
CA ASP A 319 -11.82 -6.41 -19.23
C ASP A 319 -11.01 -7.66 -18.87
N TYR A 320 -9.76 -7.76 -19.33
CA TYR A 320 -8.83 -8.81 -18.93
C TYR A 320 -8.64 -8.89 -17.42
N PHE A 321 -8.24 -7.80 -16.75
CA PHE A 321 -8.01 -7.85 -15.30
C PHE A 321 -9.30 -8.15 -14.51
N ASN A 322 -10.44 -7.66 -14.98
CA ASN A 322 -11.75 -7.98 -14.39
C ASN A 322 -12.10 -9.45 -14.57
N GLU A 323 -11.81 -10.05 -15.74
CA GLU A 323 -12.00 -11.47 -16.00
C GLU A 323 -11.09 -12.32 -15.12
N VAL A 324 -9.80 -11.99 -15.00
CA VAL A 324 -8.87 -12.70 -14.09
C VAL A 324 -9.33 -12.63 -12.64
N LEU A 325 -9.80 -11.47 -12.19
CA LEU A 325 -10.34 -11.31 -10.84
C LEU A 325 -11.61 -12.16 -10.66
N ALA A 326 -12.49 -12.20 -11.66
CA ALA A 326 -13.73 -12.96 -11.61
C ALA A 326 -13.48 -14.48 -11.64
N GLU A 327 -12.55 -14.97 -12.45
CA GLU A 327 -12.09 -16.37 -12.42
C GLU A 327 -11.51 -16.76 -11.07
N SER A 328 -10.66 -15.87 -10.51
CA SER A 328 -10.05 -16.08 -9.18
C SER A 328 -11.12 -16.15 -8.09
N LEU A 329 -12.15 -15.31 -8.18
CA LEU A 329 -13.31 -15.35 -7.27
C LEU A 329 -14.07 -16.66 -7.39
N VAL A 330 -14.40 -17.10 -8.61
CA VAL A 330 -15.11 -18.36 -8.85
C VAL A 330 -14.28 -19.55 -8.34
N ALA A 331 -12.96 -19.54 -8.55
CA ALA A 331 -12.07 -20.56 -8.01
C ALA A 331 -12.08 -20.59 -6.48
N ALA A 332 -12.07 -19.44 -5.81
CA ALA A 332 -12.18 -19.35 -4.36
C ALA A 332 -13.52 -19.89 -3.85
N VAL A 333 -14.63 -19.54 -4.50
CA VAL A 333 -15.97 -20.06 -4.18
C VAL A 333 -16.00 -21.58 -4.33
N LYS A 334 -15.52 -22.12 -5.46
CA LYS A 334 -15.47 -23.58 -5.69
C LYS A 334 -14.61 -24.29 -4.66
N ALA A 335 -13.44 -23.75 -4.31
CA ALA A 335 -12.56 -24.34 -3.31
C ALA A 335 -13.22 -24.39 -1.92
N ARG A 336 -13.98 -23.35 -1.54
CA ARG A 336 -14.76 -23.34 -0.31
C ARG A 336 -15.88 -24.38 -0.32
N LEU A 337 -16.62 -24.48 -1.42
CA LEU A 337 -17.69 -25.47 -1.58
C LEU A 337 -17.18 -26.91 -1.65
N ALA A 338 -15.95 -27.13 -2.11
CA ALA A 338 -15.31 -28.44 -2.07
C ALA A 338 -14.96 -28.87 -0.63
N GLN A 339 -14.66 -27.92 0.25
CA GLN A 339 -14.42 -28.18 1.67
C GLN A 339 -15.73 -28.35 2.45
N ASP A 340 -16.74 -27.53 2.15
CA ASP A 340 -18.08 -27.59 2.73
C ASP A 340 -19.15 -27.28 1.67
N PRO A 341 -19.84 -28.30 1.14
CA PRO A 341 -20.89 -28.11 0.14
C PRO A 341 -22.11 -27.30 0.60
N GLN A 342 -22.31 -27.12 1.92
CA GLN A 342 -23.41 -26.33 2.47
C GLN A 342 -22.98 -24.92 2.87
N ALA A 343 -21.71 -24.54 2.61
CA ALA A 343 -21.18 -23.24 2.99
C ALA A 343 -22.03 -22.09 2.46
N LYS A 344 -22.23 -21.10 3.32
CA LYS A 344 -22.85 -19.81 3.01
C LYS A 344 -21.78 -18.74 3.09
N LEU A 345 -21.35 -18.26 1.94
CA LEU A 345 -20.19 -17.39 1.78
C LEU A 345 -20.59 -15.93 1.95
N ARG A 346 -19.72 -15.16 2.60
CA ARG A 346 -19.83 -13.71 2.75
C ARG A 346 -18.71 -13.03 1.99
N LEU A 347 -19.06 -12.14 1.07
CA LEU A 347 -18.12 -11.38 0.25
C LEU A 347 -18.20 -9.89 0.65
N PHE A 348 -17.07 -9.21 0.60
CA PHE A 348 -16.99 -7.77 0.89
C PHE A 348 -16.21 -7.06 -0.21
N GLU A 349 -16.80 -6.05 -0.86
CA GLU A 349 -16.13 -5.25 -1.87
C GLU A 349 -15.85 -3.85 -1.31
N ILE A 350 -14.57 -3.50 -1.22
CA ILE A 350 -14.07 -2.21 -0.75
C ILE A 350 -14.08 -1.23 -1.93
N GLY A 351 -14.72 -0.06 -1.74
CA GLY A 351 -14.76 1.03 -2.73
C GLY A 351 -15.19 0.57 -4.11
N ALA A 352 -16.35 -0.06 -4.18
CA ALA A 352 -16.89 -0.62 -5.42
C ALA A 352 -17.28 0.45 -6.46
N GLY A 353 -17.40 1.72 -6.06
CA GLY A 353 -17.61 2.85 -6.96
C GLY A 353 -18.90 2.71 -7.78
N THR A 354 -18.78 2.81 -9.10
CA THR A 354 -19.90 2.63 -10.03
C THR A 354 -20.29 1.17 -10.27
N GLY A 355 -19.52 0.21 -9.74
CA GLY A 355 -19.78 -1.22 -9.87
C GLY A 355 -19.30 -1.81 -11.20
N GLY A 356 -18.30 -1.18 -11.85
CA GLY A 356 -17.72 -1.67 -13.10
C GLY A 356 -17.23 -3.12 -13.00
N THR A 357 -16.51 -3.45 -11.92
CA THR A 357 -16.10 -4.82 -11.61
C THR A 357 -17.28 -5.66 -11.11
N SER A 358 -18.07 -5.11 -10.16
CA SER A 358 -19.17 -5.83 -9.51
C SER A 358 -20.19 -6.39 -10.49
N ALA A 359 -20.48 -5.67 -11.59
CA ALA A 359 -21.40 -6.12 -12.62
C ALA A 359 -21.03 -7.51 -13.17
N LEU A 360 -19.75 -7.70 -13.53
CA LEU A 360 -19.20 -8.97 -14.01
C LEU A 360 -19.19 -10.03 -12.90
N LEU A 361 -18.82 -9.64 -11.68
CA LEU A 361 -18.81 -10.57 -10.54
C LEU A 361 -20.21 -11.12 -10.25
N PHE A 362 -21.25 -10.30 -10.33
CA PHE A 362 -22.62 -10.77 -10.17
C PHE A 362 -23.04 -11.73 -11.29
N ASP A 363 -22.57 -11.56 -12.53
CA ASP A 363 -22.81 -12.56 -13.60
C ASP A 363 -22.16 -13.90 -13.26
N ARG A 364 -20.90 -13.88 -12.83
CA ARG A 364 -20.15 -15.09 -12.51
C ARG A 364 -20.67 -15.80 -11.25
N LEU A 365 -21.17 -15.04 -10.28
CA LEU A 365 -21.73 -15.56 -9.03
C LEU A 365 -23.17 -16.08 -9.17
N ALA A 366 -23.88 -15.78 -10.27
CA ALA A 366 -25.27 -16.20 -10.45
C ALA A 366 -25.48 -17.72 -10.27
N ALA A 367 -24.54 -18.52 -10.78
CA ALA A 367 -24.58 -19.99 -10.62
C ALA A 367 -24.39 -20.47 -9.16
N TYR A 368 -23.87 -19.61 -8.29
CA TYR A 368 -23.58 -19.90 -6.88
C TYR A 368 -24.48 -19.10 -5.94
N ALA A 369 -25.52 -18.42 -6.43
CA ALA A 369 -26.36 -17.50 -5.64
C ALA A 369 -26.92 -18.16 -4.37
N ALA A 370 -27.29 -19.44 -4.43
CA ALA A 370 -27.77 -20.19 -3.28
C ALA A 370 -26.72 -20.38 -2.17
N HIS A 371 -25.44 -20.24 -2.48
CA HIS A 371 -24.31 -20.35 -1.55
C HIS A 371 -23.79 -18.99 -1.08
N ILE A 372 -24.34 -17.87 -1.56
CA ILE A 372 -23.93 -16.54 -1.10
C ILE A 372 -24.91 -16.07 -0.04
N GLU A 373 -24.43 -15.92 1.19
CA GLU A 373 -25.21 -15.32 2.27
C GLU A 373 -25.31 -13.80 2.10
N GLU A 374 -24.21 -13.19 1.70
CA GLU A 374 -24.06 -11.75 1.64
C GLU A 374 -22.98 -11.36 0.63
N TYR A 375 -23.29 -10.36 -0.18
CA TYR A 375 -22.29 -9.57 -0.88
C TYR A 375 -22.40 -8.13 -0.38
N CYS A 376 -21.46 -7.71 0.46
CA CYS A 376 -21.43 -6.37 1.03
C CYS A 376 -20.68 -5.43 0.07
N TYR A 377 -21.45 -4.65 -0.67
CA TYR A 377 -20.96 -3.62 -1.58
C TYR A 377 -20.73 -2.33 -0.80
N THR A 378 -19.49 -1.84 -0.77
CA THR A 378 -19.16 -0.67 0.05
C THR A 378 -18.46 0.43 -0.72
N ASP A 379 -18.66 1.66 -0.27
CA ASP A 379 -18.04 2.86 -0.81
C ASP A 379 -18.11 4.01 0.21
N LEU A 380 -17.30 5.05 0.03
CA LEU A 380 -17.42 6.30 0.80
C LEU A 380 -18.63 7.13 0.36
N SER A 381 -19.06 6.97 -0.89
CA SER A 381 -20.16 7.72 -1.50
C SER A 381 -21.49 7.00 -1.37
N LYS A 382 -22.43 7.62 -0.66
CA LYS A 382 -23.83 7.14 -0.58
C LYS A 382 -24.52 7.07 -1.95
N ALA A 383 -24.13 7.93 -2.90
CA ALA A 383 -24.72 7.92 -4.25
C ALA A 383 -24.40 6.61 -5.00
N PHE A 384 -23.18 6.10 -4.85
CA PHE A 384 -22.76 4.83 -5.44
C PHE A 384 -23.50 3.64 -4.81
N LEU A 385 -23.73 3.67 -3.50
CA LEU A 385 -24.54 2.64 -2.83
C LEU A 385 -25.98 2.61 -3.33
N LEU A 386 -26.63 3.76 -3.43
CA LEU A 386 -28.01 3.85 -3.95
C LEU A 386 -28.10 3.41 -5.42
N HIS A 387 -27.08 3.74 -6.22
CA HIS A 387 -26.97 3.24 -7.59
C HIS A 387 -26.89 1.70 -7.61
N ALA A 388 -26.01 1.11 -6.80
CA ALA A 388 -25.84 -0.33 -6.71
C ALA A 388 -27.12 -1.06 -6.27
N GLU A 389 -27.83 -0.55 -5.25
CA GLU A 389 -29.11 -1.12 -4.82
C GLU A 389 -30.14 -1.11 -5.94
N LYS A 390 -30.23 -0.02 -6.69
CA LYS A 390 -31.18 0.09 -7.82
C LYS A 390 -30.81 -0.84 -8.98
N GLN A 391 -29.52 -0.91 -9.30
CA GLN A 391 -29.02 -1.57 -10.51
C GLN A 391 -28.88 -3.08 -10.34
N TYR A 392 -28.39 -3.55 -9.19
CA TYR A 392 -27.90 -4.92 -9.03
C TYR A 392 -28.75 -5.79 -8.13
N ARG A 393 -29.61 -5.23 -7.26
CA ARG A 393 -30.38 -6.00 -6.28
C ARG A 393 -31.30 -7.07 -6.90
N ALA A 394 -31.85 -6.81 -8.09
CA ALA A 394 -32.67 -7.79 -8.80
C ALA A 394 -31.85 -9.01 -9.27
N LYS A 395 -30.58 -8.79 -9.64
CA LYS A 395 -29.65 -9.82 -10.12
C LYS A 395 -28.91 -10.51 -8.98
N ALA A 396 -28.64 -9.80 -7.89
CA ALA A 396 -27.96 -10.28 -6.69
C ALA A 396 -28.84 -10.02 -5.46
N PRO A 397 -29.82 -10.89 -5.15
CA PRO A 397 -30.71 -10.71 -4.00
C PRO A 397 -30.00 -10.69 -2.64
N TYR A 398 -28.78 -11.24 -2.58
CA TYR A 398 -27.89 -11.26 -1.42
C TYR A 398 -27.05 -9.97 -1.26
N LEU A 399 -27.22 -8.99 -2.16
CA LEU A 399 -26.54 -7.70 -2.10
C LEU A 399 -26.97 -6.91 -0.85
N LYS A 400 -25.98 -6.43 -0.11
CA LYS A 400 -26.14 -5.41 0.93
C LYS A 400 -25.21 -4.25 0.62
N THR A 401 -25.61 -3.03 0.95
CA THR A 401 -24.77 -1.85 0.79
C THR A 401 -24.44 -1.20 2.12
N GLN A 402 -23.20 -0.76 2.31
CA GLN A 402 -22.75 -0.11 3.54
C GLN A 402 -21.69 0.95 3.22
N ILE A 403 -21.70 2.08 3.95
CA ILE A 403 -20.59 3.03 3.89
C ILE A 403 -19.38 2.42 4.60
N PHE A 404 -18.24 2.41 3.93
CA PHE A 404 -17.00 1.88 4.50
C PHE A 404 -15.81 2.75 4.13
N ASP A 405 -15.04 3.13 5.14
CA ASP A 405 -13.76 3.79 5.05
C ASP A 405 -12.67 2.80 5.49
N VAL A 406 -11.86 2.33 4.54
CA VAL A 406 -10.79 1.37 4.81
C VAL A 406 -9.66 1.95 5.68
N GLU A 407 -9.55 3.27 5.80
CA GLU A 407 -8.55 3.90 6.68
C GLU A 407 -8.93 3.80 8.17
N ARG A 408 -10.21 3.59 8.46
CA ARG A 408 -10.74 3.54 9.83
C ARG A 408 -10.87 2.12 10.35
N SER A 409 -10.79 1.95 11.66
CA SER A 409 -10.95 0.63 12.28
C SER A 409 -12.35 0.06 12.00
N LEU A 410 -12.45 -1.27 11.92
CA LEU A 410 -13.74 -1.94 11.70
C LEU A 410 -14.72 -1.69 12.86
N ALA A 411 -14.22 -1.65 14.09
CA ALA A 411 -15.02 -1.43 15.29
C ALA A 411 -15.74 -0.08 15.29
N GLU A 412 -15.05 0.99 14.86
CA GLU A 412 -15.65 2.32 14.71
C GLU A 412 -16.78 2.39 13.69
N GLN A 413 -16.81 1.43 12.77
CA GLN A 413 -17.77 1.37 11.66
C GLN A 413 -18.85 0.31 11.90
N GLY A 414 -18.86 -0.33 13.08
CA GLY A 414 -19.82 -1.37 13.44
C GLY A 414 -19.65 -2.66 12.62
N ILE A 415 -18.44 -2.94 12.15
CA ILE A 415 -18.13 -4.14 11.37
C ILE A 415 -17.41 -5.16 12.27
N GLU A 416 -17.91 -6.39 12.26
CA GLU A 416 -17.31 -7.51 12.98
C GLU A 416 -16.00 -7.94 12.32
N VAL A 417 -14.95 -8.13 13.12
CA VAL A 417 -13.65 -8.66 12.67
C VAL A 417 -13.80 -10.14 12.30
N GLY A 418 -13.17 -10.55 11.21
CA GLY A 418 -13.11 -11.96 10.83
C GLY A 418 -14.40 -12.51 10.23
N ARG A 419 -15.21 -11.66 9.57
CA ARG A 419 -16.57 -12.00 9.12
C ARG A 419 -16.65 -12.52 7.68
N TYR A 420 -15.72 -12.17 6.80
CA TYR A 420 -15.85 -12.37 5.36
C TYR A 420 -14.92 -13.48 4.83
N ASP A 421 -15.43 -14.28 3.89
CA ASP A 421 -14.68 -15.35 3.23
C ASP A 421 -13.80 -14.82 2.10
N VAL A 422 -14.28 -13.80 1.40
CA VAL A 422 -13.55 -13.11 0.32
C VAL A 422 -13.70 -11.61 0.47
N VAL A 423 -12.59 -10.88 0.36
CA VAL A 423 -12.57 -9.41 0.25
C VAL A 423 -12.05 -9.02 -1.12
N ILE A 424 -12.72 -8.10 -1.79
CA ILE A 424 -12.41 -7.63 -3.14
C ILE A 424 -12.07 -6.14 -3.05
N ALA A 425 -11.01 -5.72 -3.72
CA ALA A 425 -10.65 -4.31 -3.84
C ALA A 425 -10.10 -4.03 -5.24
N THR A 426 -10.73 -3.11 -5.98
CA THR A 426 -10.32 -2.75 -7.34
C THR A 426 -10.01 -1.25 -7.41
N ASN A 427 -8.75 -0.90 -7.69
CA ASN A 427 -8.26 0.48 -7.87
C ASN A 427 -8.75 1.45 -6.78
N VAL A 428 -8.57 1.07 -5.51
CA VAL A 428 -9.11 1.81 -4.36
C VAL A 428 -8.12 1.93 -3.20
N LEU A 429 -7.34 0.88 -2.92
CA LEU A 429 -6.50 0.83 -1.71
C LEU A 429 -5.35 1.83 -1.80
N HIS A 430 -4.89 2.15 -3.02
CA HIS A 430 -3.84 3.14 -3.24
C HIS A 430 -4.23 4.53 -2.72
N ALA A 431 -5.51 4.90 -2.78
CA ALA A 431 -6.04 6.22 -2.40
C ALA A 431 -6.22 6.35 -0.87
N THR A 432 -5.19 5.99 -0.11
CA THR A 432 -5.15 6.02 1.37
C THR A 432 -3.83 6.60 1.86
N ARG A 433 -3.80 7.11 3.09
CA ARG A 433 -2.62 7.74 3.69
C ARG A 433 -1.53 6.73 4.02
N GLU A 434 -1.91 5.59 4.59
CA GLU A 434 -0.99 4.56 5.06
C GLU A 434 -1.42 3.16 4.62
N MET A 435 -0.70 2.57 3.66
CA MET A 435 -1.00 1.23 3.16
C MET A 435 -0.92 0.15 4.23
N ARG A 436 -0.06 0.36 5.23
CA ARG A 436 0.10 -0.59 6.32
C ARG A 436 -1.20 -0.75 7.11
N ARG A 437 -1.86 0.36 7.43
CA ARG A 437 -3.15 0.39 8.11
C ARG A 437 -4.25 -0.11 7.18
N THR A 438 -4.29 0.39 5.94
CA THR A 438 -5.27 -0.01 4.92
C THR A 438 -5.29 -1.52 4.71
N VAL A 439 -4.15 -2.15 4.46
CA VAL A 439 -4.06 -3.62 4.30
C VAL A 439 -4.35 -4.35 5.61
N GLY A 440 -4.01 -3.76 6.77
CA GLY A 440 -4.38 -4.29 8.08
C GLY A 440 -5.90 -4.37 8.29
N ASN A 441 -6.62 -3.29 7.98
CA ASN A 441 -8.08 -3.23 8.05
C ASN A 441 -8.73 -4.17 7.02
N THR A 442 -8.19 -4.24 5.80
CA THR A 442 -8.61 -5.23 4.79
C THR A 442 -8.45 -6.66 5.32
N LYS A 443 -7.34 -6.97 6.00
CA LYS A 443 -7.13 -8.28 6.62
C LYS A 443 -8.11 -8.54 7.76
N ALA A 444 -8.43 -7.53 8.56
CA ALA A 444 -9.35 -7.65 9.68
C ALA A 444 -10.79 -8.02 9.25
N LEU A 445 -11.18 -7.71 8.00
CA LEU A 445 -12.46 -8.18 7.44
C LEU A 445 -12.48 -9.71 7.26
N LEU A 446 -11.34 -10.32 6.97
CA LEU A 446 -11.25 -11.72 6.56
C LEU A 446 -11.35 -12.68 7.75
N LYS A 447 -12.18 -13.71 7.60
CA LYS A 447 -12.09 -14.95 8.39
C LYS A 447 -10.66 -15.51 8.33
N ALA A 448 -10.34 -16.42 9.25
CA ALA A 448 -9.16 -17.26 9.10
C ALA A 448 -9.17 -17.93 7.71
N ASN A 449 -8.05 -17.84 6.99
CA ASN A 449 -7.88 -18.25 5.58
C ASN A 449 -8.78 -17.57 4.55
N GLY A 450 -9.43 -16.46 4.88
CA GLY A 450 -10.12 -15.65 3.89
C GLY A 450 -9.19 -15.22 2.76
N VAL A 451 -9.76 -15.03 1.56
CA VAL A 451 -9.00 -14.63 0.37
C VAL A 451 -9.21 -13.14 0.13
N VAL A 452 -8.13 -12.41 -0.15
CA VAL A 452 -8.23 -11.05 -0.69
C VAL A 452 -7.93 -11.09 -2.19
N LEU A 453 -8.77 -10.45 -2.99
CA LEU A 453 -8.59 -10.24 -4.42
C LEU A 453 -8.35 -8.75 -4.65
N ILE A 454 -7.15 -8.40 -5.12
CA ILE A 454 -6.73 -7.03 -5.34
C ILE A 454 -6.42 -6.84 -6.82
N ASN A 455 -7.12 -5.91 -7.47
CA ASN A 455 -6.81 -5.43 -8.81
C ASN A 455 -6.41 -3.95 -8.71
N GLU A 456 -5.14 -3.64 -8.95
CA GLU A 456 -4.58 -2.32 -8.69
C GLU A 456 -3.63 -1.90 -9.80
N MET A 457 -3.59 -0.60 -10.07
CA MET A 457 -2.55 0.00 -10.87
C MET A 457 -1.17 -0.23 -10.23
N SER A 458 -0.22 -0.65 -11.07
CA SER A 458 1.12 -1.09 -10.63
C SER A 458 2.27 -0.28 -11.25
N SER A 459 1.93 0.79 -11.96
CA SER A 459 2.88 1.69 -12.64
C SER A 459 2.37 3.13 -12.64
N ASN A 460 3.28 4.11 -12.66
CA ASN A 460 2.94 5.50 -12.93
C ASN A 460 2.94 5.80 -14.44
N SER A 461 2.13 6.75 -14.89
CA SER A 461 2.07 7.17 -16.30
C SER A 461 1.70 8.64 -16.45
N LEU A 462 2.06 9.24 -17.58
CA LEU A 462 1.64 10.61 -17.91
C LEU A 462 0.12 10.75 -18.01
N PHE A 463 -0.58 9.71 -18.47
CA PHE A 463 -2.04 9.68 -18.45
C PHE A 463 -2.59 9.93 -17.03
N LEU A 464 -2.11 9.16 -16.06
CA LEU A 464 -2.54 9.27 -14.67
C LEU A 464 -2.15 10.63 -14.08
N GLN A 465 -0.90 11.06 -14.29
CA GLN A 465 -0.40 12.35 -13.81
C GLN A 465 -1.22 13.55 -14.31
N LEU A 466 -1.62 13.53 -15.59
CA LEU A 466 -2.35 14.63 -16.23
C LEU A 466 -3.87 14.54 -16.07
N THR A 467 -4.38 13.49 -15.42
CA THR A 467 -5.81 13.32 -15.13
C THR A 467 -6.02 13.19 -13.62
N PHE A 468 -5.98 11.97 -13.08
CA PHE A 468 -6.24 11.70 -11.67
C PHE A 468 -5.19 12.29 -10.72
N GLY A 469 -3.97 12.55 -11.19
CA GLY A 469 -2.95 13.30 -10.47
C GLY A 469 -3.35 14.74 -10.14
N LEU A 470 -4.42 15.26 -10.73
CA LEU A 470 -4.99 16.56 -10.38
C LEU A 470 -6.00 16.47 -9.22
N LEU A 471 -6.30 15.27 -8.72
CA LEU A 471 -7.24 15.05 -7.62
C LEU A 471 -6.49 14.97 -6.29
N GLU A 472 -7.10 15.49 -5.23
CA GLU A 472 -6.56 15.45 -3.87
C GLU A 472 -6.31 14.01 -3.38
N GLY A 473 -7.22 13.10 -3.70
CA GLY A 473 -7.09 11.68 -3.35
C GLY A 473 -5.80 11.01 -3.83
N TRP A 474 -5.19 11.53 -4.91
CA TRP A 474 -3.94 11.00 -5.47
C TRP A 474 -2.72 11.25 -4.58
N TRP A 475 -2.76 12.31 -3.76
CA TRP A 475 -1.62 12.79 -2.97
C TRP A 475 -1.81 12.62 -1.47
N LEU A 476 -2.75 11.76 -1.05
CA LEU A 476 -3.01 11.48 0.37
C LEU A 476 -1.86 10.73 1.05
N SER A 477 -1.01 10.01 0.31
CA SER A 477 -0.03 9.09 0.87
C SER A 477 1.00 9.78 1.77
N GLU A 478 1.11 9.32 3.02
CA GLU A 478 2.11 9.74 3.99
C GLU A 478 3.29 8.74 4.07
N ASP A 479 3.07 7.52 3.56
CA ASP A 479 4.05 6.43 3.49
C ASP A 479 4.83 6.42 2.16
N VAL A 480 5.26 7.61 1.70
CA VAL A 480 5.92 7.85 0.40
C VAL A 480 7.04 6.84 0.06
N PRO A 481 7.94 6.42 0.98
CA PRO A 481 8.99 5.46 0.65
C PRO A 481 8.50 4.07 0.19
N LEU A 482 7.23 3.73 0.45
CA LEU A 482 6.61 2.49 -0.01
C LEU A 482 5.99 2.61 -1.41
N ARG A 483 5.67 3.83 -1.85
CA ARG A 483 4.95 4.12 -3.09
C ARG A 483 5.89 4.20 -4.29
N ILE A 484 5.33 4.08 -5.49
CA ILE A 484 6.03 4.43 -6.73
C ILE A 484 6.22 5.96 -6.75
N PRO A 485 7.42 6.47 -7.06
CA PRO A 485 7.64 7.92 -7.16
C PRO A 485 6.59 8.59 -8.07
N GLY A 486 6.01 9.70 -7.59
CA GLY A 486 4.99 10.45 -8.31
C GLY A 486 3.59 9.86 -8.32
N SER A 487 3.34 8.79 -7.54
CA SER A 487 2.08 8.05 -7.59
C SER A 487 1.71 7.47 -6.23
N PRO A 488 0.41 7.27 -5.94
CA PRO A 488 -0.04 6.49 -4.80
C PRO A 488 0.10 4.97 -5.03
N ALA A 489 0.46 4.51 -6.23
CA ALA A 489 0.56 3.07 -6.53
C ALA A 489 1.76 2.39 -5.84
N LEU A 490 1.68 1.07 -5.77
CA LEU A 490 2.76 0.18 -5.33
C LEU A 490 3.18 -0.69 -6.52
N THR A 491 4.48 -1.00 -6.62
CA THR A 491 4.94 -2.04 -7.56
C THR A 491 4.43 -3.42 -7.12
N PRO A 492 4.35 -4.42 -8.02
CA PRO A 492 3.95 -5.78 -7.64
C PRO A 492 4.80 -6.35 -6.49
N GLN A 493 6.10 -6.06 -6.49
CA GLN A 493 7.00 -6.50 -5.43
C GLN A 493 6.84 -5.71 -4.11
N ALA A 494 6.43 -4.44 -4.17
CA ALA A 494 6.05 -3.69 -2.97
C ALA A 494 4.75 -4.24 -2.37
N TRP A 495 3.74 -4.54 -3.20
CA TRP A 495 2.50 -5.21 -2.80
C TRP A 495 2.77 -6.55 -2.11
N ARG A 496 3.57 -7.43 -2.72
CA ARG A 496 3.95 -8.72 -2.12
C ARG A 496 4.57 -8.56 -0.74
N ARG A 497 5.61 -7.72 -0.63
CA ARG A 497 6.30 -7.46 0.64
C ARG A 497 5.36 -6.89 1.70
N LEU A 498 4.45 -6.00 1.32
CA LEU A 498 3.48 -5.41 2.23
C LEU A 498 2.48 -6.45 2.74
N LEU A 499 1.89 -7.25 1.85
CA LEU A 499 0.94 -8.30 2.18
C LEU A 499 1.57 -9.34 3.10
N GLU A 500 2.76 -9.83 2.76
CA GLU A 500 3.53 -10.77 3.59
C GLU A 500 3.85 -10.15 4.97
N ALA A 501 4.24 -8.87 5.03
CA ALA A 501 4.48 -8.17 6.28
C ALA A 501 3.20 -7.96 7.13
N GLN A 502 2.02 -8.01 6.52
CA GLN A 502 0.73 -8.05 7.24
C GLN A 502 0.26 -9.47 7.55
N GLY A 503 1.07 -10.48 7.23
CA GLY A 503 0.81 -11.89 7.52
C GLY A 503 -0.21 -12.52 6.58
N PHE A 504 -0.36 -12.00 5.36
CA PHE A 504 -0.90 -12.80 4.27
C PHE A 504 0.14 -13.82 3.83
N VAL A 505 -0.35 -15.00 3.42
CA VAL A 505 0.46 -16.08 2.87
C VAL A 505 0.00 -16.36 1.44
N ASP A 506 0.82 -17.08 0.65
CA ASP A 506 0.49 -17.46 -0.72
C ASP A 506 0.14 -16.29 -1.66
N VAL A 507 0.90 -15.19 -1.59
CA VAL A 507 0.72 -14.05 -2.49
C VAL A 507 1.08 -14.42 -3.93
N ARG A 508 0.10 -14.28 -4.83
CA ARG A 508 0.17 -14.66 -6.25
C ARG A 508 -0.21 -13.49 -7.16
N HIS A 509 0.28 -13.52 -8.39
CA HIS A 509 -0.08 -12.58 -9.45
C HIS A 509 -0.64 -13.37 -10.64
N PRO A 510 -1.91 -13.79 -10.60
CA PRO A 510 -2.48 -14.67 -11.62
C PRO A 510 -2.56 -14.03 -13.01
N ALA A 511 -2.43 -12.69 -13.09
CA ALA A 511 -2.42 -11.92 -14.33
C ALA A 511 -1.01 -11.67 -14.89
N GLU A 512 0.07 -12.02 -14.17
CA GLU A 512 1.42 -12.02 -14.73
C GLU A 512 1.51 -13.17 -15.75
N VAL A 513 1.81 -12.82 -17.00
CA VAL A 513 2.00 -13.82 -18.07
C VAL A 513 3.18 -14.71 -17.70
N ALA A 514 2.98 -16.02 -17.78
CA ALA A 514 3.98 -17.04 -17.42
C ALA A 514 5.21 -17.03 -18.34
#